data_AF-A0A7S2UTK6-F1
#
_entry.id   AF-A0A7S2UTK6-F1
#
_cell.length_a   1.000
_cell.length_b   1.000
_cell.length_c   1.000
_cell.angle_alpha   90.00
_cell.angle_beta   90.00
_cell.angle_gamma   90.00
#
_symmetry.space_group_name_H-M   'P 1'
#
loop_
_entity.id
_entity.type
_entity.pdbx_description
1 polymer ?
#
loop_
_entity_poly.entity_id
_entity_poly.type
_entity_poly.pdbx_seq_one_letter_code
_entity_poly.pdbx_strand_id
1 'polypeptide(L)'
;MSGGSKRTMVEATESDDDGTISSRTVQQRVDSCLSKMFESCEGDPKGSVHRSWGVTLVMMVFFFVVSIFEMLNLKSGEGSDALMMAAVWTAVVHLVLAIVGTFILKRFPTSFSVGFFLGLLLVIANQDLILFMTFHNYPYGSVQTNHSFANLGLTLFLMLLFFALILSQFREAIVMAAVDVKGFGQGEETTVGSESYFGYEDEESEIASRGQGK
;
A
#
# COMPACT_ATOMS: atom_id res chain seq x y z
N MET A 1 41.71 -63.29 -25.84
CA MET A 1 41.97 -61.89 -25.43
C MET A 1 40.88 -61.06 -26.08
N SER A 2 39.94 -60.54 -25.26
CA SER A 2 39.76 -59.09 -25.03
C SER A 2 39.44 -58.33 -26.31
N GLY A 3 38.29 -57.70 -26.52
CA GLY A 3 37.21 -57.28 -25.62
C GLY A 3 36.42 -56.13 -26.29
N GLY A 4 35.24 -55.81 -25.73
CA GLY A 4 34.54 -54.51 -25.85
C GLY A 4 33.75 -54.25 -27.15
N SER A 5 32.41 -54.21 -27.12
CA SER A 5 31.56 -53.10 -26.64
C SER A 5 31.33 -52.00 -27.69
N LYS A 6 30.06 -51.85 -28.13
CA LYS A 6 29.27 -50.63 -27.90
C LYS A 6 27.84 -50.77 -28.45
N ARG A 7 26.88 -50.88 -27.53
CA ARG A 7 25.49 -50.42 -27.70
C ARG A 7 25.53 -48.90 -27.84
N THR A 8 24.74 -48.35 -28.73
CA THR A 8 24.34 -46.94 -28.67
C THR A 8 22.82 -46.90 -28.78
N MET A 9 22.19 -46.63 -27.63
CA MET A 9 20.80 -46.22 -27.54
C MET A 9 20.63 -44.90 -28.29
N VAL A 10 19.58 -44.82 -29.10
CA VAL A 10 19.06 -43.54 -29.58
C VAL A 10 18.08 -43.06 -28.52
N GLU A 11 18.50 -41.99 -27.85
CA GLU A 11 17.72 -41.17 -26.92
C GLU A 11 16.87 -40.21 -27.75
N ALA A 12 15.56 -40.28 -27.61
CA ALA A 12 14.63 -39.26 -28.08
C ALA A 12 14.10 -38.54 -26.84
N THR A 13 14.72 -37.42 -26.51
CA THR A 13 14.21 -36.46 -25.54
C THR A 13 13.09 -35.65 -26.20
N GLU A 14 11.88 -35.90 -25.72
CA GLU A 14 10.69 -35.10 -26.02
C GLU A 14 10.80 -33.79 -25.22
N SER A 15 10.78 -32.68 -25.95
CA SER A 15 10.98 -31.31 -25.45
C SER A 15 9.64 -30.64 -25.14
N ASP A 16 9.32 -30.52 -23.85
CA ASP A 16 8.26 -29.67 -23.30
C ASP A 16 8.86 -28.30 -22.90
N ASP A 17 8.80 -27.30 -23.78
CA ASP A 17 9.37 -25.96 -23.52
C ASP A 17 8.54 -24.84 -24.19
N ASP A 18 7.23 -24.79 -23.89
CA ASP A 18 6.29 -23.78 -24.44
C ASP A 18 5.63 -22.88 -23.37
N GLY A 19 6.11 -22.93 -22.12
CA GLY A 19 5.54 -22.16 -21.00
C GLY A 19 6.29 -20.89 -20.61
N THR A 20 7.56 -20.75 -20.99
CA THR A 20 8.48 -19.72 -20.47
C THR A 20 8.51 -18.43 -21.27
N ILE A 21 8.15 -18.46 -22.55
CA ILE A 21 8.18 -17.27 -23.43
C ILE A 21 6.98 -16.35 -23.18
N SER A 22 5.79 -16.92 -22.96
CA SER A 22 4.56 -16.14 -22.73
C SER A 22 4.66 -15.27 -21.47
N SER A 23 5.14 -15.85 -20.36
CA SER A 23 5.28 -15.17 -19.07
C SER A 23 6.24 -13.98 -19.11
N ARG A 24 7.35 -14.08 -19.86
CA ARG A 24 8.32 -12.97 -19.98
C ARG A 24 7.74 -11.77 -20.73
N THR A 25 6.96 -12.00 -21.79
CA THR A 25 6.38 -10.90 -22.58
C THR A 25 5.28 -10.15 -21.84
N VAL A 26 4.49 -10.84 -21.01
CA VAL A 26 3.46 -10.22 -20.17
C VAL A 26 4.10 -9.38 -19.07
N GLN A 27 5.09 -9.94 -18.35
CA GLN A 27 5.83 -9.23 -17.30
C GLN A 27 6.43 -7.93 -17.84
N GLN A 28 7.10 -8.00 -18.99
CA GLN A 28 7.78 -6.86 -19.60
C GLN A 28 6.82 -5.74 -20.04
N ARG A 29 5.58 -6.08 -20.44
CA ARG A 29 4.55 -5.08 -20.75
C ARG A 29 3.99 -4.41 -19.50
N VAL A 30 3.80 -5.16 -18.42
CA VAL A 30 3.34 -4.62 -17.14
C VAL A 30 4.39 -3.67 -16.57
N ASP A 31 5.67 -4.06 -16.58
CA ASP A 31 6.77 -3.23 -16.12
C ASP A 31 6.91 -1.95 -16.97
N SER A 32 6.68 -2.04 -18.28
CA SER A 32 6.72 -0.89 -19.19
C SER A 32 5.52 0.06 -19.03
N CYS A 33 4.37 -0.45 -18.61
CA CYS A 33 3.19 0.38 -18.29
C CYS A 33 3.34 1.08 -16.94
N LEU A 34 3.80 0.35 -15.92
CA LEU A 34 4.00 0.87 -14.58
C LEU A 34 5.14 1.89 -14.55
N SER A 35 6.26 1.65 -15.23
CA SER A 35 7.36 2.61 -15.33
C SER A 35 6.91 3.95 -15.90
N LYS A 36 6.05 3.97 -16.93
CA LYS A 36 5.49 5.22 -17.48
C LYS A 36 4.56 5.95 -16.51
N MET A 37 3.83 5.23 -15.65
CA MET A 37 2.99 5.85 -14.62
C MET A 37 3.80 6.34 -13.42
N PHE A 38 4.97 5.74 -13.16
CA PHE A 38 5.84 6.07 -12.03
C PHE A 38 7.07 6.92 -12.40
N GLU A 39 7.26 7.26 -13.67
CA GLU A 39 8.30 8.18 -14.15
C GLU A 39 8.18 9.56 -13.45
N SER A 40 6.96 9.98 -13.14
CA SER A 40 6.71 11.20 -12.36
C SER A 40 7.07 11.08 -10.86
N CYS A 41 7.35 9.88 -10.35
CA CYS A 41 7.67 9.60 -8.95
C CYS A 41 9.16 9.27 -8.72
N GLU A 42 9.97 9.22 -9.77
CA GLU A 42 11.36 8.73 -9.72
C GLU A 42 12.31 9.65 -8.93
N GLY A 43 11.98 10.94 -8.81
CA GLY A 43 12.79 11.92 -8.08
C GLY A 43 12.76 11.79 -6.54
N ASP A 44 11.76 11.12 -5.95
CA ASP A 44 11.69 10.86 -4.51
C ASP A 44 10.77 9.65 -4.19
N PRO A 45 11.31 8.42 -4.23
CA PRO A 45 10.51 7.20 -4.04
C PRO A 45 9.94 7.10 -2.62
N LYS A 46 10.67 7.58 -1.61
CA LYS A 46 10.24 7.53 -0.21
C LYS A 46 9.15 8.56 0.06
N GLY A 47 9.31 9.78 -0.47
CA GLY A 47 8.28 10.81 -0.40
C GLY A 47 7.01 10.41 -1.12
N SER A 48 7.11 9.77 -2.29
CA SER A 48 5.95 9.28 -3.05
C SER A 48 5.11 8.28 -2.25
N VAL A 49 5.75 7.29 -1.63
CA VAL A 49 5.07 6.28 -0.79
C VAL A 49 4.40 6.94 0.41
N HIS A 50 5.09 7.87 1.10
CA HIS A 50 4.51 8.58 2.25
C HIS A 50 3.32 9.47 1.87
N ARG A 51 3.41 10.19 0.74
CA ARG A 51 2.33 11.03 0.23
C ARG A 51 1.13 10.18 -0.16
N SER A 52 1.36 9.10 -0.91
CA SER A 52 0.30 8.16 -1.31
C SER A 52 -0.37 7.52 -0.09
N TRP A 53 0.41 7.11 0.91
CA TRP A 53 -0.13 6.58 2.16
C TRP A 53 -0.97 7.61 2.91
N GLY A 54 -0.52 8.87 2.97
CA GLY A 54 -1.28 9.97 3.57
C GLY A 54 -2.64 10.17 2.91
N VAL A 55 -2.70 10.13 1.56
CA VAL A 55 -3.98 10.21 0.82
C VAL A 55 -4.87 9.01 1.15
N THR A 56 -4.30 7.80 1.18
CA THR A 56 -5.03 6.58 1.56
C THR A 56 -5.57 6.67 2.99
N LEU A 57 -4.80 7.19 3.95
CA LEU A 57 -5.26 7.40 5.34
C LEU A 57 -6.46 8.35 5.42
N VAL A 58 -6.42 9.48 4.69
CA VAL A 58 -7.55 10.41 4.64
C VAL A 58 -8.79 9.72 4.08
N MET A 59 -8.64 8.90 3.03
CA MET A 59 -9.75 8.12 2.49
C MET A 59 -10.29 7.06 3.47
N MET A 60 -9.42 6.41 4.26
CA MET A 60 -9.86 5.46 5.29
C MET A 60 -10.67 6.15 6.40
N VAL A 61 -10.27 7.36 6.82
CA VAL A 61 -11.02 8.16 7.80
C VAL A 61 -12.37 8.58 7.24
N PHE A 62 -12.40 9.02 5.98
CA PHE A 62 -13.65 9.36 5.31
C PHE A 62 -14.59 8.14 5.22
N PHE A 63 -14.05 6.98 4.83
CA PHE A 63 -14.81 5.74 4.80
C PHE A 63 -15.35 5.35 6.17
N PHE A 64 -14.57 5.50 7.25
CA PHE A 64 -15.05 5.25 8.60
C PHE A 64 -16.31 6.06 8.94
N VAL A 65 -16.32 7.35 8.60
CA VAL A 65 -17.49 8.23 8.81
C VAL A 65 -18.69 7.75 7.99
N VAL A 66 -18.49 7.41 6.72
CA VAL A 66 -19.56 6.91 5.84
C VAL A 66 -20.10 5.56 6.32
N SER A 67 -19.26 4.67 6.85
CA SER A 67 -19.69 3.41 7.46
C SER A 67 -20.64 3.61 8.66
N ILE A 68 -20.43 4.66 9.47
CA ILE A 68 -21.36 5.00 10.55
C ILE A 68 -22.70 5.49 9.99
N PHE A 69 -22.68 6.35 8.97
CA PHE A 69 -23.92 6.79 8.32
C PHE A 69 -24.68 5.62 7.69
N GLU A 70 -23.98 4.68 7.06
CA GLU A 70 -24.61 3.50 6.47
C GLU A 70 -25.18 2.57 7.55
N MET A 71 -24.49 2.40 8.67
CA MET A 71 -25.02 1.66 9.82
C MET A 71 -26.33 2.28 10.35
N LEU A 72 -26.41 3.61 10.46
CA LEU A 72 -27.63 4.30 10.88
C LEU A 72 -28.77 4.18 9.86
N ASN A 73 -28.42 4.21 8.57
CA ASN A 73 -29.35 4.01 7.46
C ASN A 73 -29.97 2.60 7.49
N LEU A 74 -29.13 1.57 7.62
CA LEU A 74 -29.57 0.17 7.72
C LEU A 74 -30.44 -0.07 8.96
N LYS A 75 -30.08 0.51 10.11
CA LYS A 75 -30.87 0.40 11.34
C LYS A 75 -32.27 1.01 11.21
N SER A 76 -32.42 2.06 10.42
CA SER A 76 -33.70 2.74 10.21
C SER A 76 -34.56 2.06 9.13
N GLY A 77 -33.93 1.35 8.19
CA GLY A 77 -34.58 0.77 7.02
C GLY A 77 -34.85 -0.74 7.08
N GLU A 78 -34.98 -1.33 8.28
CA GLU A 78 -35.14 -2.77 8.50
C GLU A 78 -34.05 -3.62 7.79
N GLY A 79 -32.83 -3.09 7.73
CA GLY A 79 -31.67 -3.77 7.15
C GLY A 79 -31.21 -4.96 7.98
N SER A 80 -30.41 -5.84 7.36
CA SER A 80 -29.86 -7.03 8.01
C SER A 80 -28.84 -6.64 9.09
N ASP A 81 -29.03 -7.15 10.32
CA ASP A 81 -28.08 -6.98 11.42
C ASP A 81 -26.67 -7.46 11.08
N ALA A 82 -26.57 -8.54 10.29
CA ALA A 82 -25.28 -9.08 9.84
C ALA A 82 -24.55 -8.10 8.91
N LEU A 83 -25.29 -7.44 8.02
CA LEU A 83 -24.72 -6.48 7.07
C LEU A 83 -24.29 -5.19 7.78
N MET A 84 -25.09 -4.75 8.77
CA MET A 84 -24.72 -3.65 9.66
C MET A 84 -23.42 -3.96 10.41
N MET A 85 -23.31 -5.14 11.01
CA MET A 85 -22.09 -5.56 11.70
C MET A 85 -20.89 -5.69 10.73
N ALA A 86 -21.11 -6.12 9.49
CA ALA A 86 -20.07 -6.19 8.47
C ALA A 86 -19.53 -4.80 8.11
N ALA A 87 -20.39 -3.78 7.93
CA ALA A 87 -19.96 -2.41 7.65
C ALA A 87 -19.11 -1.83 8.79
N VAL A 88 -19.58 -1.96 10.03
CA VAL A 88 -18.85 -1.50 11.21
C VAL A 88 -17.52 -2.25 11.38
N TRP A 89 -17.53 -3.57 11.19
CA TRP A 89 -16.33 -4.40 11.28
C TRP A 89 -15.28 -3.99 10.24
N THR A 90 -15.69 -3.79 8.98
CA THR A 90 -14.78 -3.33 7.92
C THR A 90 -14.18 -1.97 8.25
N ALA A 91 -14.95 -1.05 8.85
CA ALA A 91 -14.43 0.24 9.31
C ALA A 91 -13.36 0.10 10.42
N VAL A 92 -13.57 -0.82 11.38
CA VAL A 92 -12.59 -1.13 12.44
C VAL A 92 -11.32 -1.74 11.85
N VAL A 93 -11.46 -2.67 10.91
CA VAL A 93 -10.32 -3.29 10.22
C VAL A 93 -9.49 -2.23 9.48
N HIS A 94 -10.12 -1.26 8.81
CA HIS A 94 -9.43 -0.14 8.18
C HIS A 94 -8.70 0.76 9.18
N LEU A 95 -9.27 1.00 10.35
CA LEU A 95 -8.59 1.76 11.41
C LEU A 95 -7.33 1.03 11.92
N VAL A 96 -7.42 -0.28 12.12
CA VAL A 96 -6.26 -1.10 12.50
C VAL A 96 -5.21 -1.09 11.38
N LEU A 97 -5.63 -1.22 10.13
CA LEU A 97 -4.75 -1.12 8.96
C LEU A 97 -4.04 0.24 8.89
N ALA A 98 -4.74 1.34 9.17
CA ALA A 98 -4.17 2.68 9.21
C ALA A 98 -3.06 2.81 10.26
N ILE A 99 -3.29 2.26 11.46
CA ILE A 99 -2.30 2.25 12.55
C ILE A 99 -1.10 1.38 12.18
N VAL A 100 -1.34 0.12 11.80
CA VAL A 100 -0.29 -0.86 11.44
C VAL A 100 0.53 -0.37 10.26
N GLY A 101 -0.11 0.14 9.20
CA GLY A 101 0.58 0.67 8.03
C GLY A 101 1.44 1.89 8.37
N THR A 102 0.96 2.79 9.22
CA THR A 102 1.76 3.92 9.71
C THR A 102 2.97 3.44 10.52
N PHE A 103 2.82 2.41 11.35
CA PHE A 103 3.94 1.83 12.10
C PHE A 103 4.98 1.17 11.19
N ILE A 104 4.55 0.38 10.20
CA ILE A 104 5.45 -0.32 9.28
C ILE A 104 6.24 0.66 8.42
N LEU A 105 5.59 1.72 7.94
CA LEU A 105 6.24 2.74 7.11
C LEU A 105 7.14 3.68 7.94
N LYS A 106 6.78 4.02 9.19
CA LYS A 106 7.52 5.02 10.00
C LYS A 106 8.60 4.43 10.91
N ARG A 107 8.38 3.24 11.48
CA ARG A 107 9.22 2.74 12.59
C ARG A 107 10.39 1.88 12.10
N PHE A 108 10.16 0.86 11.28
CA PHE A 108 11.22 0.00 10.70
C PHE A 108 10.69 -0.74 9.46
N PRO A 109 10.96 -0.25 8.23
CA PRO A 109 10.52 -0.93 7.02
C PRO A 109 11.47 -2.08 6.67
N THR A 110 11.39 -3.18 7.43
CA THR A 110 12.12 -4.41 7.10
C THR A 110 11.48 -5.10 5.91
N SER A 111 12.26 -5.84 5.09
CA SER A 111 11.75 -6.55 3.91
C SER A 111 10.64 -7.54 4.25
N PHE A 112 10.71 -8.13 5.44
CA PHE A 112 9.68 -9.02 5.96
C PHE A 112 8.40 -8.26 6.32
N SER A 113 8.49 -7.17 7.08
CA SER A 113 7.33 -6.36 7.46
C SER A 113 6.65 -5.70 6.27
N VAL A 114 7.42 -5.20 5.30
CA VAL A 114 6.88 -4.61 4.06
C VAL A 114 6.18 -5.68 3.21
N GLY A 115 6.75 -6.87 3.09
CA GLY A 115 6.10 -7.99 2.40
C GLY A 115 4.81 -8.45 3.10
N PHE A 116 4.82 -8.55 4.42
CA PHE A 116 3.62 -8.85 5.22
C PHE A 116 2.53 -7.78 5.03
N PHE A 117 2.92 -6.50 5.08
CA PHE A 117 2.01 -5.39 4.88
C PHE A 117 1.38 -5.39 3.49
N LEU A 118 2.17 -5.67 2.45
CA LEU A 118 1.68 -5.81 1.08
C LEU A 118 0.65 -6.93 0.96
N GLY A 119 0.89 -8.09 1.59
CA GLY A 119 -0.09 -9.17 1.66
C GLY A 119 -1.37 -8.73 2.38
N LEU A 120 -1.23 -7.99 3.48
CA LEU A 120 -2.37 -7.49 4.26
C LEU A 120 -3.20 -6.47 3.44
N LEU A 121 -2.57 -5.56 2.71
CA LEU A 121 -3.24 -4.62 1.79
C LEU A 121 -4.05 -5.36 0.74
N LEU A 122 -3.51 -6.43 0.14
CA LEU A 122 -4.25 -7.23 -0.86
C LEU A 122 -5.44 -7.98 -0.26
N VAL A 123 -5.31 -8.51 0.96
CA VAL A 123 -6.44 -9.16 1.66
C VAL A 123 -7.56 -8.16 1.92
N ILE A 124 -7.23 -6.96 2.42
CA ILE A 124 -8.23 -5.92 2.68
C ILE A 124 -8.83 -5.38 1.38
N ALA A 125 -8.04 -5.18 0.33
CA ALA A 125 -8.55 -4.79 -0.98
C ALA A 125 -9.58 -5.81 -1.50
N ASN A 126 -9.31 -7.12 -1.38
CA ASN A 126 -10.27 -8.14 -1.75
C ASN A 126 -11.55 -8.09 -0.88
N GLN A 127 -11.42 -7.78 0.42
CA GLN A 127 -12.57 -7.59 1.30
C GLN A 127 -13.45 -6.41 0.84
N ASP A 128 -12.86 -5.30 0.40
CA ASP A 128 -13.59 -4.14 -0.11
C ASP A 128 -14.35 -4.43 -1.41
N LEU A 129 -13.78 -5.29 -2.26
CA LEU A 129 -14.46 -5.76 -3.46
C LEU A 129 -15.71 -6.59 -3.13
N ILE A 130 -15.62 -7.46 -2.12
CA ILE A 130 -16.77 -8.23 -1.62
C ILE A 130 -17.82 -7.28 -1.03
N LEU A 131 -17.39 -6.26 -0.29
CA LEU A 131 -18.28 -5.24 0.27
C LEU A 131 -19.03 -4.49 -0.83
N PHE A 132 -18.34 -4.07 -1.90
CA PHE A 132 -18.95 -3.45 -3.08
C PHE A 132 -20.04 -4.35 -3.67
N MET A 133 -19.73 -5.62 -3.97
CA MET A 133 -20.73 -6.52 -4.56
C MET A 133 -21.95 -6.74 -3.66
N THR A 134 -21.73 -6.77 -2.35
CA THR A 134 -22.78 -7.02 -1.36
C THR A 134 -23.75 -5.84 -1.26
N PHE A 135 -23.22 -4.62 -1.14
CA PHE A 135 -24.05 -3.42 -0.97
C PHE A 135 -24.63 -2.90 -2.29
N HIS A 136 -23.96 -3.15 -3.43
CA HIS A 136 -24.45 -2.73 -4.75
C HIS A 136 -25.81 -3.34 -5.11
N ASN A 137 -26.07 -4.58 -4.67
CA ASN A 137 -27.31 -5.30 -4.96
C ASN A 137 -28.27 -5.35 -3.76
N TYR A 138 -28.04 -4.53 -2.72
CA TYR A 138 -28.81 -4.61 -1.49
C TYR A 138 -30.09 -3.76 -1.56
N PRO A 139 -31.29 -4.36 -1.48
CA PRO A 139 -32.54 -3.65 -1.76
C PRO A 139 -33.18 -2.97 -0.54
N TYR A 140 -32.66 -3.20 0.69
CA TYR A 140 -33.23 -2.66 1.92
C TYR A 140 -32.51 -1.37 2.36
N GLY A 141 -33.22 -0.48 3.06
CA GLY A 141 -32.72 0.85 3.39
C GLY A 141 -32.73 1.83 2.20
N SER A 142 -32.00 2.93 2.34
CA SER A 142 -31.85 3.91 1.26
C SER A 142 -30.93 3.36 0.15
N VAL A 143 -31.51 2.98 -0.98
CA VAL A 143 -30.79 2.49 -2.18
C VAL A 143 -29.68 3.46 -2.60
N GLN A 144 -29.91 4.77 -2.50
CA GLN A 144 -28.90 5.78 -2.84
C GLN A 144 -27.70 5.73 -1.89
N THR A 145 -27.93 5.53 -0.60
CA THR A 145 -26.86 5.45 0.40
C THR A 145 -26.08 4.14 0.21
N ASN A 146 -26.76 3.03 -0.02
CA ASN A 146 -26.15 1.72 -0.28
C ASN A 146 -25.22 1.78 -1.52
N HIS A 147 -25.68 2.38 -2.63
CA HIS A 147 -24.86 2.56 -3.83
C HIS A 147 -23.66 3.48 -3.57
N SER A 148 -23.84 4.54 -2.80
CA SER A 148 -22.74 5.46 -2.45
C SER A 148 -21.69 4.75 -1.60
N PHE A 149 -22.13 3.97 -0.61
CA PHE A 149 -21.25 3.14 0.22
C PHE A 149 -20.51 2.09 -0.60
N ALA A 150 -21.21 1.38 -1.50
CA ALA A 150 -20.59 0.41 -2.41
C ALA A 150 -19.51 1.08 -3.28
N ASN A 151 -19.82 2.21 -3.91
CA ASN A 151 -18.87 2.94 -4.76
C ASN A 151 -17.65 3.43 -3.98
N LEU A 152 -17.81 3.79 -2.71
CA LEU A 152 -16.68 4.11 -1.84
C LEU A 152 -15.82 2.88 -1.53
N GLY A 153 -16.43 1.72 -1.27
CA GLY A 153 -15.69 0.46 -1.15
C GLY A 153 -14.89 0.13 -2.42
N LEU A 154 -15.49 0.32 -3.61
CA LEU A 154 -14.78 0.16 -4.88
C LEU A 154 -13.62 1.16 -5.04
N THR A 155 -13.84 2.41 -4.63
CA THR A 155 -12.81 3.46 -4.69
C THR A 155 -11.64 3.12 -3.77
N LEU A 156 -11.91 2.62 -2.55
CA LEU A 156 -10.89 2.15 -1.62
C LEU A 156 -10.14 0.94 -2.16
N PHE A 157 -10.83 -0.03 -2.76
CA PHE A 157 -10.20 -1.17 -3.43
C PHE A 157 -9.14 -0.69 -4.45
N LEU A 158 -9.52 0.25 -5.33
CA LEU A 158 -8.59 0.78 -6.34
C LEU A 158 -7.43 1.57 -5.72
N MET A 159 -7.70 2.36 -4.68
CA MET A 159 -6.67 3.13 -3.97
C MET A 159 -5.68 2.23 -3.22
N LEU A 160 -6.17 1.19 -2.54
CA LEU A 160 -5.34 0.20 -1.85
C LEU A 160 -4.53 -0.62 -2.85
N LEU A 161 -5.12 -1.00 -3.98
CA LEU A 161 -4.41 -1.71 -5.05
C LEU A 161 -3.33 -0.83 -5.66
N PHE A 162 -3.62 0.43 -5.97
CA PHE A 162 -2.65 1.39 -6.48
C PHE A 162 -1.50 1.61 -5.48
N PHE A 163 -1.82 1.78 -4.20
CA PHE A 163 -0.81 1.89 -3.16
C PHE A 163 0.03 0.61 -3.00
N ALA A 164 -0.59 -0.57 -3.10
CA ALA A 164 0.12 -1.85 -3.08
C ALA A 164 1.07 -2.00 -4.29
N LEU A 165 0.69 -1.50 -5.47
CA LEU A 165 1.57 -1.47 -6.65
C LEU A 165 2.76 -0.54 -6.45
N ILE A 166 2.54 0.68 -5.94
CA ILE A 166 3.63 1.61 -5.57
C ILE A 166 4.58 0.94 -4.59
N LEU A 167 4.03 0.36 -3.53
CA LEU A 167 4.82 -0.30 -2.48
C LEU A 167 5.58 -1.52 -3.04
N SER A 168 4.99 -2.26 -3.97
CA SER A 168 5.63 -3.40 -4.65
C SER A 168 6.83 -2.94 -5.48
N GLN A 169 6.66 -1.86 -6.26
CA GLN A 169 7.69 -1.32 -7.14
C GLN A 169 8.87 -0.77 -6.33
N PHE A 170 8.60 0.03 -5.30
CA PHE A 170 9.63 0.66 -4.48
C PHE A 170 10.09 -0.21 -3.30
N ARG A 171 9.63 -1.47 -3.20
CA ARG A 171 10.00 -2.39 -2.13
C ARG A 171 11.52 -2.47 -1.93
N GLU A 172 12.28 -2.61 -3.01
CA GLU A 172 13.74 -2.74 -2.92
C GLU A 172 14.39 -1.44 -2.44
N ALA A 173 13.95 -0.30 -2.97
CA ALA A 173 14.43 1.02 -2.54
C ALA A 173 14.14 1.31 -1.06
N ILE A 174 12.94 0.95 -0.59
CA ILE A 174 12.50 1.13 0.80
C ILE A 174 13.32 0.25 1.75
N VAL A 175 13.59 -1.00 1.35
CA VAL A 175 14.37 -1.95 2.15
C VAL A 175 15.83 -1.53 2.24
N MET A 176 16.43 -1.10 1.12
CA MET A 176 17.85 -0.70 1.10
C MET A 176 18.09 0.59 1.90
N ALA A 177 17.18 1.58 1.82
CA ALA A 177 17.27 2.80 2.63
C ALA A 177 17.21 2.55 4.15
N ALA A 178 16.58 1.45 4.59
CA ALA A 178 16.54 1.07 6.01
C ALA A 178 17.86 0.45 6.51
N VAL A 179 18.62 -0.18 5.61
CA VAL A 179 19.93 -0.76 5.91
C VAL A 179 21.00 0.33 6.00
N ASP A 180 20.94 1.33 5.12
CA ASP A 180 21.92 2.44 5.10
C ASP A 180 21.83 3.36 6.33
N VAL A 181 20.69 3.48 7.00
CA VAL A 181 20.58 4.26 8.25
C VAL A 181 21.17 3.50 9.45
N LYS A 182 21.36 2.18 9.33
CA LYS A 182 21.86 1.32 10.42
C LYS A 182 23.33 0.90 10.24
N GLY A 183 23.90 1.12 9.05
CA GLY A 183 25.34 1.07 8.79
C GLY A 183 25.90 2.49 8.72
N PHE A 184 27.11 2.70 9.23
CA PHE A 184 27.88 3.94 9.11
C PHE A 184 27.50 5.13 10.00
N GLY A 185 27.87 4.99 11.27
CA GLY A 185 28.74 6.02 11.86
C GLY A 185 30.15 5.92 11.25
N GLN A 186 30.34 6.47 10.04
CA GLN A 186 31.65 6.90 9.54
C GLN A 186 31.40 7.86 8.38
N GLY A 187 31.81 9.11 8.56
CA GLY A 187 31.37 10.23 7.74
C GLY A 187 31.85 10.20 6.30
N GLU A 188 30.99 10.67 5.41
CA GLU A 188 31.40 11.58 4.35
C GLU A 188 30.20 12.45 3.97
N GLU A 189 30.45 13.75 3.98
CA GLU A 189 29.51 14.82 3.69
C GLU A 189 29.32 14.91 2.18
N THR A 190 28.10 14.67 1.68
CA THR A 190 27.65 15.32 0.45
C THR A 190 26.16 15.64 0.55
N THR A 191 25.93 16.92 0.82
CA THR A 191 24.70 17.68 0.83
C THR A 191 23.96 17.61 -0.50
N VAL A 192 22.75 17.03 -0.51
CA VAL A 192 21.58 17.59 -1.21
C VAL A 192 20.29 17.22 -0.45
N GLY A 193 19.76 18.18 0.31
CA GLY A 193 18.31 18.37 0.45
C GLY A 193 17.52 17.48 1.41
N SER A 194 18.00 17.28 2.64
CA SER A 194 17.18 16.78 3.75
C SER A 194 17.03 17.88 4.80
N GLU A 195 16.18 18.88 4.54
CA GLU A 195 15.81 19.89 5.53
C GLU A 195 14.37 20.35 5.33
N SER A 196 13.53 19.97 6.30
CA SER A 196 12.48 20.77 6.95
C SER A 196 11.24 19.93 7.25
N TYR A 197 11.25 19.15 8.34
CA TYR A 197 10.04 18.90 9.13
C TYR A 197 10.40 18.33 10.52
N PHE A 198 10.68 19.24 11.46
CA PHE A 198 10.27 19.24 12.88
C PHE A 198 11.28 20.02 13.72
N GLY A 199 10.94 21.27 14.01
CA GLY A 199 11.58 22.10 15.03
C GLY A 199 10.60 23.21 15.41
N TYR A 200 9.68 22.90 16.32
CA TYR A 200 9.04 23.94 17.12
C TYR A 200 10.04 24.26 18.24
N GLU A 201 10.75 25.36 18.12
CA GLU A 201 11.51 25.96 19.23
C GLU A 201 11.03 27.40 19.40
N ASP A 202 10.15 27.57 20.38
CA ASP A 202 10.00 28.71 21.31
C ASP A 202 10.54 30.08 20.86
N GLU A 203 9.70 30.85 20.16
CA GLU A 203 9.94 32.27 19.82
C GLU A 203 9.56 33.25 20.95
N GLU A 204 9.84 32.94 22.23
CA GLU A 204 9.51 33.84 23.35
C GLU A 204 10.60 33.97 24.42
N SER A 205 11.83 34.36 24.03
CA SER A 205 12.80 34.88 25.02
C SER A 205 13.75 35.99 24.55
N GLU A 206 13.69 36.48 23.31
CA GLU A 206 14.69 37.43 22.80
C GLU A 206 14.24 38.90 22.70
N ILE A 207 13.30 39.36 23.54
CA ILE A 207 12.89 40.78 23.60
C ILE A 207 13.39 41.50 24.89
N ALA A 208 13.98 40.80 25.87
CA ALA A 208 14.32 41.39 27.17
C ALA A 208 15.77 41.89 27.35
N SER A 209 16.59 42.02 26.30
CA SER A 209 17.98 42.49 26.46
C SER A 209 18.40 43.72 25.64
N ARG A 210 17.49 44.33 24.87
CA ARG A 210 17.78 45.55 24.09
C ARG A 210 17.30 46.84 24.73
N GLY A 211 17.45 46.92 26.06
CA GLY A 211 17.09 48.08 26.86
C GLY A 211 18.24 48.57 27.74
N GLN A 212 19.41 48.90 27.17
CA GLN A 212 20.32 49.89 27.76
C GLN A 212 21.43 50.30 26.78
N GLY A 213 21.54 51.59 26.51
CA GLY A 213 22.80 52.19 26.03
C GLY A 213 22.72 53.17 24.87
N LYS A 214 22.04 54.30 25.04
CA LYS A 214 22.65 55.65 25.00
C LYS A 214 21.61 56.73 25.28
#